data_AF-A0A6N7SVU5-F1
#
_entry.id   AF-A0A6N7SVU5-F1
#
_cell.length_a   1.000
_cell.length_b   1.000
_cell.length_c   1.000
_cell.angle_alpha   90.00
_cell.angle_beta   90.00
_cell.angle_gamma   90.00
#
_symmetry.space_group_name_H-M   'P 1'
#
loop_
_entity.id
_entity.type
_entity.pdbx_description
1 polymer ?
#
loop_
_entity_poly.entity_id
_entity_poly.type
_entity_poly.pdbx_seq_one_letter_code
_entity_poly.pdbx_strand_id
1 'polypeptide(L)'
;MAFLIIVGVIVGVIVLVGILLGVSDYQRNKEIKQKQITEDEEIKDKIVKGFSEIMKAYNITEMPENADIVYSCGLKGADACVWKQNNHIYICTEIDSLCQKIIDNHIFRRNVRNCETDSLLEKRYNEIMYGLKPIIININEVKFYKVDGEILTRTEMSGGEVIGGGTSIGGAVVGGLLAGDVGAIIGSRKKIVSEPIRTNTINDDKRVVNVYIETDDMVKVFQYEYPFFEVFQKYMPEKSFDYISINKSLC
;
A
#
# COMPACT_ATOMS: atom_id res chain seq x y z
N MET A 1 -10.11 -25.66 -54.33
CA MET A 1 -11.12 -24.64 -53.96
C MET A 1 -11.74 -24.90 -52.58
N ALA A 2 -12.28 -26.10 -52.30
CA ALA A 2 -12.92 -26.41 -51.00
C ALA A 2 -12.02 -26.20 -49.76
N PHE A 3 -10.73 -26.52 -49.85
CA PHE A 3 -9.78 -26.36 -48.74
C PHE A 3 -9.58 -24.89 -48.31
N LEU A 4 -9.53 -23.96 -49.27
CA LEU A 4 -9.37 -22.52 -48.97
C LEU A 4 -10.61 -21.93 -48.30
N ILE A 5 -11.80 -22.44 -48.64
CA ILE A 5 -13.06 -22.02 -48.01
C ILE A 5 -13.10 -22.49 -46.55
N ILE A 6 -12.71 -23.74 -46.29
CA ILE A 6 -12.68 -24.31 -44.93
C ILE A 6 -11.69 -23.54 -44.05
N VAL A 7 -10.48 -23.25 -44.54
CA VAL A 7 -9.48 -22.47 -43.80
C VAL A 7 -10.00 -21.05 -43.52
N GLY A 8 -10.64 -20.40 -44.50
CA GLY A 8 -11.23 -19.07 -44.33
C GLY A 8 -12.31 -19.03 -43.24
N VAL A 9 -13.18 -20.05 -43.18
CA VAL A 9 -14.22 -20.14 -42.15
C VAL A 9 -13.61 -20.37 -40.76
N ILE A 10 -12.61 -21.24 -40.64
CA ILE A 10 -11.95 -21.52 -39.36
C ILE A 10 -11.26 -20.26 -38.81
N VAL A 11 -10.50 -19.54 -39.66
CA VAL A 11 -9.84 -18.29 -39.27
C VAL A 11 -10.87 -17.23 -38.88
N GLY A 12 -11.97 -17.11 -39.63
CA GLY A 12 -13.06 -16.18 -39.31
C GLY A 12 -13.69 -16.45 -37.94
N VAL A 13 -13.92 -17.72 -37.59
CA VAL A 13 -14.47 -18.12 -36.29
C VAL A 13 -13.48 -17.83 -35.15
N ILE A 14 -12.19 -18.11 -35.33
CA ILE A 14 -11.16 -17.85 -34.31
C ILE A 14 -11.05 -16.34 -34.01
N VAL A 15 -11.06 -15.50 -35.05
CA VAL A 15 -11.03 -14.04 -34.88
C VAL A 15 -12.28 -13.53 -34.17
N LEU A 16 -13.45 -14.07 -34.52
CA LEU A 16 -14.72 -13.66 -33.90
C LEU A 16 -14.79 -14.06 -32.42
N VAL A 17 -14.33 -15.26 -32.07
CA VAL A 17 -14.22 -15.72 -30.67
C VAL A 17 -13.22 -14.86 -29.90
N GLY A 18 -12.06 -14.52 -30.48
CA GLY A 18 -11.08 -13.64 -29.84
C GLY A 18 -11.63 -12.25 -29.51
N ILE A 19 -12.42 -11.65 -30.41
CA ILE A 19 -13.08 -10.36 -30.20
C ILE A 19 -14.13 -10.47 -29.08
N LEU A 20 -14.97 -11.52 -29.09
CA LEU A 20 -16.01 -11.72 -28.07
C LEU A 20 -15.42 -11.92 -26.67
N LEU A 21 -14.35 -12.71 -26.55
CA LEU A 21 -13.64 -12.91 -25.29
C LEU A 21 -13.00 -11.61 -24.78
N GLY A 22 -12.35 -10.84 -25.67
CA GLY A 22 -11.74 -9.56 -25.31
C GLY A 22 -12.75 -8.50 -24.82
N VAL A 23 -13.96 -8.47 -25.41
CA VAL A 23 -15.04 -7.57 -24.96
C VAL A 23 -15.57 -7.99 -23.57
N SER A 24 -15.70 -9.28 -23.30
CA SER A 24 -16.14 -9.80 -22.00
C SER A 24 -15.15 -9.45 -20.89
N ASP A 25 -13.86 -9.65 -21.12
CA ASP A 25 -12.80 -9.33 -20.17
C ASP A 25 -12.70 -7.82 -19.90
N TYR A 26 -12.92 -6.99 -20.93
CA TYR A 26 -12.97 -5.53 -20.77
C TYR A 26 -14.14 -5.07 -19.89
N GLN A 27 -15.35 -5.59 -20.11
CA GLN A 27 -16.52 -5.23 -19.29
C GLN A 27 -16.35 -5.69 -17.84
N ARG A 28 -15.84 -6.91 -17.63
CA ARG A 28 -15.55 -7.45 -16.30
C ARG A 28 -14.55 -6.59 -15.53
N ASN A 29 -13.47 -6.15 -16.17
CA ASN A 29 -12.49 -5.26 -15.54
C ASN A 29 -13.05 -3.87 -15.23
N LYS A 30 -13.98 -3.36 -16.06
CA LYS A 30 -14.67 -2.10 -15.80
C LYS A 30 -15.59 -2.19 -14.58
N GLU A 31 -16.35 -3.28 -14.44
CA GLU A 31 -17.22 -3.52 -13.28
C GLU A 31 -16.44 -3.72 -11.98
N ILE A 32 -15.28 -4.40 -12.03
CA ILE A 32 -14.40 -4.57 -10.86
C ILE A 32 -13.85 -3.20 -10.40
N LYS A 33 -13.38 -2.36 -11.34
CA LYS A 33 -12.92 -1.00 -11.02
C LYS A 33 -14.04 -0.12 -10.46
N GLN A 34 -15.24 -0.20 -11.03
CA GLN A 34 -16.38 0.60 -10.57
C GLN A 34 -16.83 0.16 -9.16
N LYS A 35 -16.87 -1.15 -8.88
CA LYS A 35 -17.16 -1.68 -7.54
C LYS A 35 -16.11 -1.25 -6.52
N GLN A 36 -14.82 -1.28 -6.87
CA GLN A 36 -13.76 -0.77 -5.99
C GLN A 36 -13.97 0.71 -5.66
N ILE A 37 -14.28 1.54 -6.65
CA ILE A 37 -14.54 2.98 -6.42
C ILE A 37 -15.74 3.20 -5.50
N THR A 38 -16.83 2.45 -5.67
CA THR A 38 -18.02 2.58 -4.81
C THR A 38 -17.77 2.05 -3.39
N GLU A 39 -16.99 0.97 -3.25
CA GLU A 39 -16.57 0.45 -1.93
C GLU A 39 -15.66 1.46 -1.21
N ASP A 40 -14.74 2.12 -1.92
CA ASP A 40 -13.86 3.16 -1.38
C ASP A 40 -14.66 4.40 -0.90
N GLU A 41 -15.69 4.83 -1.63
CA GLU A 41 -16.57 5.93 -1.22
C GLU A 41 -17.44 5.59 0.00
N GLU A 42 -17.97 4.37 0.10
CA GLU A 42 -18.78 3.94 1.24
C GLU A 42 -17.94 3.78 2.52
N ILE A 43 -16.69 3.32 2.37
CA ILE A 43 -15.72 3.26 3.47
C ILE A 43 -15.37 4.68 3.94
N LYS A 44 -15.12 5.60 3.01
CA LYS A 44 -14.82 7.01 3.32
C LYS A 44 -15.95 7.67 4.12
N ASP A 45 -17.20 7.48 3.72
CA ASP A 45 -18.37 8.05 4.42
C ASP A 45 -18.51 7.53 5.87
N LYS A 46 -18.23 6.24 6.08
CA LYS A 46 -18.26 5.63 7.43
C LYS A 46 -17.10 6.08 8.30
N ILE A 47 -15.90 6.23 7.74
CA ILE A 47 -14.74 6.83 8.43
C ILE A 47 -15.10 8.24 8.89
N VAL A 48 -15.62 9.07 7.99
CA VAL A 48 -16.05 10.44 8.31
C VAL A 48 -17.09 10.45 9.43
N LYS A 49 -18.06 9.54 9.41
CA LYS A 49 -19.08 9.43 10.46
C LYS A 49 -18.50 9.03 11.81
N GLY A 50 -17.59 8.04 11.86
CA GLY A 50 -16.90 7.65 13.09
C GLY A 50 -16.05 8.79 13.64
N PHE A 51 -15.30 9.48 12.77
CA PHE A 51 -14.59 10.69 13.15
C PHE A 51 -15.51 11.73 13.81
N SER A 52 -16.71 11.96 13.27
CA SER A 52 -17.67 12.91 13.87
C SER A 52 -18.05 12.60 15.32
N GLU A 53 -18.07 11.32 15.72
CA GLU A 53 -18.42 10.89 17.08
C GLU A 53 -17.24 11.05 18.05
N ILE A 54 -16.02 10.74 17.62
CA ILE A 54 -14.79 11.05 18.38
C ILE A 54 -14.70 12.56 18.58
N MET A 55 -14.92 13.33 17.52
CA MET A 55 -14.87 14.78 17.57
C MET A 55 -15.88 15.30 18.62
N LYS A 56 -17.14 14.83 18.61
CA LYS A 56 -18.13 15.21 19.64
C LYS A 56 -17.69 14.90 21.07
N ALA A 57 -17.05 13.75 21.31
CA ALA A 57 -16.57 13.37 22.65
C ALA A 57 -15.47 14.33 23.17
N TYR A 58 -14.68 14.91 22.28
CA TYR A 58 -13.67 15.94 22.60
C TYR A 58 -14.18 17.37 22.39
N ASN A 59 -15.50 17.56 22.25
CA ASN A 59 -16.16 18.84 22.03
C ASN A 59 -15.73 19.55 20.72
N ILE A 60 -15.38 18.75 19.72
CA ILE A 60 -15.04 19.15 18.36
C ILE A 60 -16.26 18.81 17.49
N THR A 61 -16.92 19.81 16.94
CA THR A 61 -18.25 19.61 16.34
C THR A 61 -18.23 18.90 14.99
N GLU A 62 -17.14 19.05 14.22
CA GLU A 62 -16.92 18.44 12.90
C GLU A 62 -15.42 18.21 12.68
N MET A 63 -15.03 17.26 11.81
CA MET A 63 -13.64 17.19 11.32
C MET A 63 -13.33 18.54 10.67
N PRO A 64 -12.38 19.31 11.21
CA PRO A 64 -12.22 20.67 10.73
C PRO A 64 -11.76 20.58 9.29
N GLU A 65 -12.31 21.44 8.43
CA GLU A 65 -12.05 21.44 6.98
C GLU A 65 -10.54 21.48 6.64
N ASN A 66 -9.71 21.88 7.60
CA ASN A 66 -8.26 21.96 7.49
C ASN A 66 -7.50 20.69 7.90
N ALA A 67 -8.18 19.60 8.28
CA ALA A 67 -7.52 18.37 8.72
C ALA A 67 -6.73 17.71 7.59
N ASP A 68 -5.46 17.43 7.84
CA ASP A 68 -4.59 16.67 6.95
C ASP A 68 -4.69 15.18 7.27
N ILE A 69 -4.64 14.38 6.21
CA ILE A 69 -4.59 12.93 6.30
C ILE A 69 -3.14 12.48 6.03
N VAL A 70 -2.55 11.76 6.97
CA VAL A 70 -1.18 11.26 6.89
C VAL A 70 -1.21 9.77 6.55
N TYR A 71 -0.49 9.41 5.49
CA TYR A 71 -0.33 8.05 5.02
C TYR A 71 1.10 7.60 5.31
N SER A 72 1.27 6.52 6.06
CA SER A 72 2.49 6.03 6.68
C SER A 72 2.67 4.56 6.29
N CYS A 73 3.59 4.29 5.35
CA CYS A 73 3.81 3.00 4.67
C CYS A 73 2.82 2.67 3.53
N GLY A 74 3.33 2.00 2.48
CA GLY A 74 2.67 1.74 1.19
C GLY A 74 1.46 0.80 1.20
N LEU A 75 0.74 0.69 2.31
CA LEU A 75 -0.58 0.06 2.38
C LEU A 75 -1.65 1.15 2.15
N LYS A 76 -2.68 0.82 1.37
CA LYS A 76 -3.77 1.74 1.05
C LYS A 76 -4.68 1.91 2.28
N GLY A 77 -4.29 2.78 3.20
CA GLY A 77 -5.03 3.15 4.41
C GLY A 77 -4.48 4.46 4.95
N ALA A 78 -5.33 5.34 5.47
CA ALA A 78 -4.87 6.54 6.15
C ALA A 78 -4.41 6.14 7.55
N ASP A 79 -3.16 6.41 7.94
CA ASP A 79 -2.63 5.97 9.23
C ASP A 79 -2.91 6.94 10.37
N ALA A 80 -3.06 8.23 10.03
CA ALA A 80 -3.44 9.25 10.99
C ALA A 80 -4.22 10.41 10.37
N CYS A 81 -5.08 11.01 11.19
CA CYS A 81 -5.72 12.29 10.92
C CYS A 81 -5.07 13.34 11.83
N VAL A 82 -4.61 14.44 11.25
CA VAL A 82 -3.90 15.48 11.95
C VAL A 82 -4.47 16.84 11.63
N TRP A 83 -4.78 17.63 12.65
CA TRP A 83 -5.21 19.01 12.46
C TRP A 83 -4.61 19.92 13.53
N LYS A 84 -4.53 21.20 13.19
CA LYS A 84 -4.15 22.25 14.12
C LYS A 84 -5.37 23.06 14.54
N GLN A 85 -5.52 23.26 15.84
CA GLN A 85 -6.47 24.20 16.40
C GLN A 85 -5.78 25.03 17.48
N ASN A 86 -5.82 26.36 17.33
CA ASN A 86 -5.08 27.29 18.18
C ASN A 86 -3.58 26.93 18.24
N ASN A 87 -3.07 26.66 19.45
CA ASN A 87 -1.68 26.30 19.70
C ASN A 87 -1.46 24.79 19.87
N HIS A 88 -2.42 23.96 19.46
CA HIS A 88 -2.35 22.52 19.61
C HIS A 88 -2.42 21.82 18.25
N ILE A 89 -1.62 20.77 18.10
CA ILE A 89 -1.73 19.78 17.02
C ILE A 89 -2.37 18.54 17.62
N TYR A 90 -3.42 18.05 16.97
CA TYR A 90 -4.15 16.87 17.37
C TYR A 90 -3.83 15.76 16.37
N ILE A 91 -3.38 14.61 16.86
CA ILE A 91 -3.03 13.46 16.06
C ILE A 91 -3.90 12.30 16.52
N CYS A 92 -4.74 11.79 15.62
CA CYS A 92 -5.49 10.56 15.82
C CYS A 92 -4.78 9.45 15.03
N THR A 93 -4.02 8.60 15.72
CA THR A 93 -3.39 7.40 15.15
C THR A 93 -4.34 6.20 15.28
N GLU A 94 -4.15 5.16 14.47
CA GLU A 94 -4.94 3.91 14.45
C GLU A 94 -6.28 3.97 13.69
N ILE A 95 -6.37 4.81 12.67
CA ILE A 95 -7.50 4.74 11.72
C ILE A 95 -7.53 3.36 11.07
N ASP A 96 -6.37 2.76 10.78
CA ASP A 96 -6.27 1.42 10.17
C ASP A 96 -6.75 0.29 11.10
N SER A 97 -6.52 0.35 12.42
CA SER A 97 -7.04 -0.68 13.34
C SER A 97 -8.57 -0.60 13.45
N LEU A 98 -9.11 0.61 13.36
CA LEU A 98 -10.54 0.89 13.30
C LEU A 98 -11.15 0.44 11.96
N CYS A 99 -10.51 0.80 10.83
CA CYS A 99 -10.93 0.42 9.49
C CYS A 99 -10.85 -1.10 9.27
N GLN A 100 -9.76 -1.74 9.69
CA GLN A 100 -9.56 -3.19 9.60
C GLN A 100 -10.61 -3.93 10.45
N LYS A 101 -10.88 -3.49 11.68
CA LYS A 101 -11.96 -4.08 12.51
C LYS A 101 -13.35 -3.84 11.93
N ILE A 102 -13.60 -2.70 11.29
CA ILE A 102 -14.86 -2.41 10.60
C ILE A 102 -15.00 -3.30 9.35
N ILE A 103 -13.91 -3.50 8.60
CA ILE A 103 -13.84 -4.38 7.42
C ILE A 103 -14.01 -5.84 7.83
N ASP A 104 -13.31 -6.31 8.86
CA ASP A 104 -13.40 -7.67 9.39
C ASP A 104 -14.83 -7.98 9.88
N ASN A 105 -15.49 -7.02 10.54
CA ASN A 105 -16.90 -7.14 10.93
C ASN A 105 -17.87 -7.11 9.73
N HIS A 106 -17.55 -6.39 8.64
CA HIS A 106 -18.33 -6.43 7.40
C HIS A 106 -18.17 -7.75 6.63
N ILE A 107 -16.97 -8.32 6.62
CA ILE A 107 -16.72 -9.67 6.08
C ILE A 107 -17.48 -10.71 6.92
N PHE A 108 -17.55 -10.53 8.23
CA PHE A 108 -18.38 -11.35 9.13
C PHE A 108 -19.88 -11.24 8.83
N ARG A 109 -20.39 -10.03 8.49
CA ARG A 109 -21.78 -9.80 8.03
C ARG A 109 -22.16 -10.60 6.78
N ARG A 110 -21.23 -10.86 5.85
CA ARG A 110 -21.51 -11.71 4.67
C ARG A 110 -21.75 -13.18 5.03
N ASN A 111 -21.23 -13.65 6.17
CA ASN A 111 -21.27 -15.05 6.57
C ASN A 111 -22.33 -15.39 7.64
N VAL A 112 -22.87 -14.41 8.38
CA VAL A 112 -23.87 -14.66 9.43
C VAL A 112 -25.07 -13.73 9.26
N ARG A 113 -26.18 -14.26 8.73
CA ARG A 113 -27.49 -13.59 8.75
C ARG A 113 -28.20 -13.91 10.07
N ASN A 114 -27.95 -13.17 11.14
CA ASN A 114 -28.83 -13.20 12.31
C ASN A 114 -28.85 -11.83 12.99
N CYS A 115 -30.04 -11.37 13.38
CA CYS A 115 -30.36 -10.01 13.82
C CYS A 115 -29.94 -9.66 15.27
N GLU A 116 -29.34 -10.59 16.03
CA GLU A 116 -28.84 -10.32 17.38
C GLU A 116 -27.42 -9.71 17.42
N THR A 117 -26.73 -9.61 16.29
CA THR A 117 -25.34 -9.10 16.23
C THR A 117 -25.23 -7.57 16.21
N ASP A 118 -26.26 -6.82 15.79
CA ASP A 118 -26.12 -5.37 15.59
C ASP A 118 -25.96 -4.58 16.92
N SER A 119 -26.62 -4.97 18.01
CA SER A 119 -26.51 -4.28 19.31
C SER A 119 -25.18 -4.55 20.05
N LEU A 120 -24.64 -5.77 19.92
CA LEU A 120 -23.31 -6.14 20.43
C LEU A 120 -22.19 -5.47 19.62
N LEU A 121 -22.40 -5.29 18.31
CA LEU A 121 -21.48 -4.56 17.45
C LEU A 121 -21.48 -3.06 17.75
N GLU A 122 -22.66 -2.45 17.95
CA GLU A 122 -22.77 -1.06 18.36
C GLU A 122 -22.11 -0.83 19.72
N LYS A 123 -22.28 -1.76 20.67
CA LYS A 123 -21.58 -1.73 21.96
C LYS A 123 -20.06 -1.84 21.81
N ARG A 124 -19.55 -2.78 21.01
CA ARG A 124 -18.11 -2.94 20.75
C ARG A 124 -17.51 -1.75 19.99
N TYR A 125 -18.24 -1.24 19.01
CA TYR A 125 -17.88 -0.04 18.26
C TYR A 125 -17.74 1.15 19.21
N ASN A 126 -18.74 1.36 20.07
CA ASN A 126 -18.67 2.38 21.12
C ASN A 126 -17.47 2.17 22.06
N GLU A 127 -17.24 0.95 22.57
CA GLU A 127 -16.10 0.64 23.45
C GLU A 127 -14.73 0.92 22.78
N ILE A 128 -14.58 0.65 21.49
CA ILE A 128 -13.36 0.95 20.72
C ILE A 128 -13.23 2.46 20.49
N MET A 129 -14.32 3.14 20.15
CA MET A 129 -14.36 4.58 19.87
C MET A 129 -14.06 5.43 21.11
N TYR A 130 -14.57 5.04 22.28
CA TYR A 130 -14.23 5.68 23.56
C TYR A 130 -12.80 5.39 24.04
N GLY A 131 -12.11 4.41 23.44
CA GLY A 131 -10.71 4.08 23.73
C GLY A 131 -9.70 4.88 22.92
N LEU A 132 -10.10 5.49 21.80
CA LEU A 132 -9.21 6.30 20.96
C LEU A 132 -8.99 7.67 21.60
N LYS A 133 -7.82 7.84 22.21
CA LYS A 133 -7.38 9.10 22.78
C LYS A 133 -6.43 9.79 21.81
N PRO A 134 -6.80 10.95 21.23
CA PRO A 134 -5.91 11.68 20.34
C PRO A 134 -4.66 12.11 21.12
N ILE A 135 -3.51 12.04 20.46
CA ILE A 135 -2.28 12.64 20.96
C ILE A 135 -2.41 14.15 20.72
N ILE A 136 -2.28 14.92 21.79
CA ILE A 136 -2.37 16.38 21.74
C ILE A 136 -0.98 16.93 22.00
N ILE A 137 -0.45 17.70 21.06
CA ILE A 137 0.85 18.35 21.14
C ILE A 137 0.62 19.86 21.28
N ASN A 138 1.06 20.45 22.39
CA ASN A 138 1.12 21.89 22.55
C ASN A 138 2.38 22.43 21.84
N ILE A 139 2.20 23.25 20.81
CA ILE A 139 3.29 23.78 19.98
C ILE A 139 4.29 24.61 20.81
N ASN A 140 3.83 25.25 21.89
CA ASN A 140 4.72 26.07 22.74
C ASN A 140 5.70 25.22 23.54
N GLU A 141 5.32 23.99 23.89
CA GLU A 141 6.16 23.05 24.64
C GLU A 141 7.16 22.33 23.72
N VAL A 142 6.92 22.34 22.41
CA VAL A 142 7.86 21.82 21.41
C VAL A 142 9.07 22.74 21.33
N LYS A 143 10.27 22.21 21.60
CA LYS A 143 11.53 22.90 21.37
C LYS A 143 11.87 22.94 19.90
N PHE A 144 11.95 21.76 19.31
CA PHE A 144 12.18 21.59 17.89
C PHE A 144 11.75 20.20 17.42
N TYR A 145 11.63 20.03 16.11
CA TYR A 145 11.59 18.72 15.48
C TYR A 145 12.68 18.60 14.42
N LYS A 146 13.12 17.36 14.15
CA LYS A 146 14.08 17.06 13.08
C LYS A 146 13.81 15.70 12.46
N VAL A 147 14.31 15.51 11.25
CA VAL A 147 14.36 14.21 10.58
C VAL A 147 15.68 13.55 10.92
N ASP A 148 15.63 12.30 11.37
CA ASP A 148 16.80 11.43 11.50
C ASP A 148 16.61 10.18 10.62
N GLY A 149 17.70 9.51 10.26
CA GLY A 149 17.68 8.32 9.39
C GLY A 149 18.05 8.62 7.93
N GLU A 150 17.97 7.61 7.09
CA GLU A 150 18.43 7.65 5.69
C GLU A 150 17.58 6.77 4.78
N ILE A 151 17.63 7.03 3.47
CA ILE A 151 17.06 6.16 2.45
C ILE A 151 18.15 5.22 1.96
N LEU A 152 17.98 3.92 2.18
CA LEU A 152 18.91 2.90 1.73
C LEU A 152 18.41 2.29 0.43
N THR A 153 19.19 2.44 -0.64
CA THR A 153 18.92 1.75 -1.91
C THR A 153 19.78 0.49 -2.00
N ARG A 154 19.13 -0.68 -2.09
CA ARG A 154 19.79 -1.95 -2.37
C ARG A 154 19.38 -2.45 -3.75
N THR A 155 20.36 -2.94 -4.50
CA THR A 155 20.13 -3.65 -5.75
C THR A 155 20.24 -5.15 -5.50
N GLU A 156 19.16 -5.87 -5.74
CA GLU A 156 19.15 -7.34 -5.73
C GLU A 156 19.22 -7.85 -7.16
N MET A 157 20.18 -8.72 -7.44
CA MET A 157 20.36 -9.35 -8.74
C MET A 157 20.05 -10.84 -8.62
N SER A 158 19.27 -11.35 -9.58
CA SER A 158 18.89 -12.77 -9.66
C SER A 158 18.93 -13.25 -11.11
N GLY A 159 18.97 -14.57 -11.33
CA GLY A 159 19.11 -15.15 -12.66
C GLY A 159 20.55 -15.16 -13.18
N GLY A 160 20.74 -15.44 -14.47
CA GLY A 160 22.05 -15.66 -15.08
C GLY A 160 22.57 -17.09 -14.95
N GLU A 161 21.82 -17.98 -14.30
CA GLU A 161 22.14 -19.41 -14.29
C GLU A 161 21.87 -20.01 -15.67
N VAL A 162 22.87 -20.72 -16.20
CA VAL A 162 22.79 -21.43 -17.47
C VAL A 162 22.77 -22.93 -17.17
N ILE A 163 21.63 -23.56 -17.40
CA ILE A 163 21.44 -25.00 -17.25
C ILE A 163 21.39 -25.62 -18.64
N GLY A 164 22.30 -26.55 -18.93
CA GLY A 164 22.40 -27.22 -20.23
C GLY A 164 23.73 -26.94 -20.92
N GLY A 165 23.79 -27.15 -22.24
CA GLY A 165 25.04 -27.04 -22.99
C GLY A 165 25.91 -28.29 -22.81
N GLY A 166 25.51 -29.38 -23.45
CA GLY A 166 26.23 -30.65 -23.38
C GLY A 166 25.56 -31.72 -24.24
N THR A 167 26.12 -32.92 -24.22
CA THR A 167 25.63 -34.04 -25.04
C THR A 167 24.70 -34.94 -24.21
N SER A 168 23.59 -35.38 -24.79
CA SER A 168 22.63 -36.32 -24.22
C SER A 168 22.64 -37.61 -25.02
N ILE A 169 23.05 -38.71 -24.38
CA ILE A 169 23.05 -40.04 -25.01
C ILE A 169 21.62 -40.44 -25.39
N GLY A 170 20.64 -40.23 -24.51
CA GLY A 170 19.23 -40.52 -24.81
C GLY A 170 18.67 -39.68 -25.96
N GLY A 171 19.07 -38.40 -26.04
CA GLY A 171 18.69 -37.53 -27.16
C GLY A 171 19.33 -37.96 -28.48
N ALA A 172 20.59 -38.44 -28.44
CA ALA A 172 21.29 -38.98 -29.61
C ALA A 172 20.64 -40.26 -30.14
N VAL A 173 20.21 -41.15 -29.24
CA VAL A 173 19.52 -42.41 -29.61
C VAL A 173 18.17 -42.12 -30.27
N VAL A 174 17.36 -41.25 -29.66
CA VAL A 174 16.04 -40.89 -30.22
C VAL A 174 16.18 -40.13 -31.53
N GLY A 175 17.10 -39.16 -31.60
CA GLY A 175 17.38 -38.43 -32.83
C GLY A 175 17.91 -39.34 -33.94
N GLY A 176 18.78 -40.29 -33.59
CA GLY A 176 19.33 -41.29 -34.51
C GLY A 176 18.27 -42.19 -35.12
N LEU A 177 17.28 -42.61 -34.33
CA LEU A 177 16.17 -43.41 -34.82
C LEU A 177 15.27 -42.64 -35.79
N LEU A 178 15.14 -41.33 -35.63
CA LEU A 178 14.26 -40.49 -36.44
C LEU A 178 14.91 -39.99 -37.74
N ALA A 179 16.21 -39.68 -37.71
CA ALA A 179 16.89 -39.06 -38.86
C ALA A 179 18.35 -39.52 -39.05
N GLY A 180 18.68 -40.73 -38.58
CA GLY A 180 20.00 -41.32 -38.74
C GLY A 180 21.10 -40.49 -38.06
N ASP A 181 22.32 -40.55 -38.57
CA ASP A 181 23.48 -39.91 -37.95
C ASP A 181 23.30 -38.39 -37.76
N VAL A 182 22.63 -37.71 -38.70
CA VAL A 182 22.31 -36.28 -38.60
C VAL A 182 21.32 -36.02 -37.45
N GLY A 183 20.30 -36.86 -37.34
CA GLY A 183 19.34 -36.82 -36.25
C GLY A 183 19.99 -37.07 -34.89
N ALA A 184 20.94 -38.00 -34.81
CA ALA A 184 21.67 -38.28 -33.58
C ALA A 184 22.51 -37.07 -33.15
N ILE A 185 23.19 -36.41 -34.08
CA ILE A 185 23.98 -35.20 -33.78
C ILE A 185 23.09 -34.08 -33.25
N ILE A 186 21.96 -33.82 -33.90
CA ILE A 186 21.03 -32.76 -33.50
C ILE A 186 20.35 -33.11 -32.16
N GLY A 187 19.82 -34.32 -32.05
CA GLY A 187 19.13 -34.81 -30.85
C GLY A 187 20.05 -34.94 -29.64
N SER A 188 21.36 -35.12 -29.85
CA SER A 188 22.34 -35.17 -28.77
C SER A 188 22.51 -33.83 -28.04
N ARG A 189 22.09 -32.70 -28.62
CA ARG A 189 22.32 -31.38 -28.00
C ARG A 189 21.30 -31.13 -26.88
N LYS A 190 21.77 -31.06 -25.64
CA LYS A 190 20.96 -30.60 -24.51
C LYS A 190 20.59 -29.14 -24.72
N LYS A 191 19.28 -28.84 -24.64
CA LYS A 191 18.76 -27.48 -24.73
C LYS A 191 19.43 -26.62 -23.65
N ILE A 192 19.94 -25.46 -24.07
CA ILE A 192 20.43 -24.44 -23.15
C ILE A 192 19.20 -23.70 -22.63
N VAL A 193 19.03 -23.71 -21.32
CA VAL A 193 18.04 -22.90 -20.62
C VAL A 193 18.81 -21.92 -19.76
N SER A 194 18.67 -20.63 -20.05
CA SER A 194 19.25 -19.56 -19.25
C SER A 194 18.13 -18.82 -18.54
N GLU A 195 18.28 -18.58 -17.25
CA GLU A 195 17.41 -17.65 -16.57
C GLU A 195 17.85 -16.21 -16.89
N PRO A 196 16.95 -15.33 -17.34
CA PRO A 196 17.29 -13.94 -17.61
C PRO A 196 17.74 -13.25 -16.33
N ILE A 197 18.79 -12.43 -16.42
CA ILE A 197 19.23 -11.60 -15.30
C ILE A 197 18.12 -10.60 -14.99
N ARG A 198 17.67 -10.60 -13.74
CA ARG A 198 16.71 -9.63 -13.21
C ARG A 198 17.38 -8.80 -12.13
N THR A 199 17.17 -7.50 -12.21
CA THR A 199 17.67 -6.54 -11.24
C THR A 199 16.47 -5.88 -10.58
N ASN A 200 16.36 -6.00 -9.27
CA ASN A 200 15.35 -5.34 -8.47
C ASN A 200 16.02 -4.29 -7.60
N THR A 201 15.60 -3.03 -7.75
CA THR A 201 16.01 -1.95 -6.86
C THR A 201 15.00 -1.86 -5.72
N ILE A 202 15.47 -2.05 -4.49
CA ILE A 202 14.68 -1.92 -3.27
C ILE A 202 15.12 -0.63 -2.58
N ASN A 203 14.17 0.26 -2.33
CA ASN A 203 14.38 1.45 -1.51
C ASN A 203 13.77 1.20 -0.13
N ASP A 204 14.63 1.23 0.88
CA ASP A 204 14.27 1.08 2.29
C ASP A 204 14.41 2.45 2.96
N ASP A 205 13.27 3.15 3.15
CA ASP A 205 13.23 4.47 3.78
C ASP A 205 13.15 4.32 5.30
N LYS A 206 14.27 4.61 5.98
CA LYS A 206 14.38 4.52 7.44
C LYS A 206 14.26 5.86 8.14
N ARG A 207 13.78 6.89 7.44
CA ARG A 207 13.66 8.23 8.01
C ARG A 207 12.52 8.28 9.02
N VAL A 208 12.75 8.97 10.12
CA VAL A 208 11.79 9.21 11.20
C VAL A 208 11.83 10.67 11.61
N VAL A 209 10.72 11.17 12.14
CA VAL A 209 10.59 12.54 12.62
C VAL A 209 10.56 12.54 14.14
N ASN A 210 11.58 13.13 14.75
CA ASN A 210 11.72 13.23 16.19
C ASN A 210 11.25 14.62 16.65
N VAL A 211 10.23 14.67 17.50
CA VAL A 211 9.69 15.90 18.13
C VAL A 211 10.17 15.98 19.57
N TYR A 212 10.93 17.02 19.88
CA TYR A 212 11.52 17.25 21.20
C TYR A 212 10.66 18.21 22.00
N ILE A 213 10.12 17.74 23.12
CA ILE A 213 9.27 18.51 24.03
C ILE A 213 10.00 18.67 25.37
N GLU A 214 10.17 19.90 25.82
CA GLU A 214 10.70 20.17 27.17
C GLU A 214 9.54 20.34 28.15
N THR A 215 9.62 19.60 29.24
CA THR A 215 8.78 19.78 30.43
C THR A 215 9.70 20.03 31.61
N ASP A 216 9.18 20.60 32.70
CA ASP A 216 9.94 21.23 33.80
C ASP A 216 11.20 20.49 34.29
N ASP A 217 11.27 19.15 34.18
CA ASP A 217 12.46 18.35 34.55
C ASP A 217 12.95 17.34 33.50
N MET A 218 12.34 17.27 32.32
CA MET A 218 12.67 16.23 31.33
C MET A 218 12.41 16.63 29.87
N VAL A 219 13.31 16.19 28.99
CA VAL A 219 13.11 16.24 27.53
C VAL A 219 12.46 14.92 27.10
N LYS A 220 11.26 15.02 26.54
CA LYS A 220 10.57 13.90 25.90
C LYS A 220 10.81 13.95 24.40
N VAL A 221 11.05 12.79 23.80
CA VAL A 221 11.19 12.64 22.36
C VAL A 221 10.08 11.75 21.85
N PHE A 222 9.21 12.30 21.02
CA PHE A 222 8.20 11.54 20.29
C PHE A 222 8.71 11.26 18.89
N GLN A 223 8.68 9.99 18.49
CA GLN A 223 9.11 9.56 17.17
C GLN A 223 7.89 9.25 16.31
N TYR A 224 7.85 9.84 15.12
CA TYR A 224 6.81 9.65 14.11
C TYR A 224 7.44 9.16 12.81
N GLU A 225 6.63 8.57 11.93
CA GLU A 225 7.08 8.21 10.59
C GLU A 225 7.37 9.45 9.74
N TYR A 226 8.24 9.31 8.74
CA TYR A 226 8.66 10.41 7.86
C TYR A 226 7.53 11.29 7.30
N PRO A 227 6.35 10.77 6.89
CA PRO A 227 5.25 11.59 6.37
C PRO A 227 4.75 12.67 7.33
N PHE A 228 4.94 12.52 8.65
CA PHE A 228 4.63 13.56 9.62
C PHE A 228 5.52 14.81 9.49
N PHE A 229 6.63 14.73 8.75
CA PHE A 229 7.52 15.86 8.52
C PHE A 229 6.78 16.99 7.82
N GLU A 230 6.00 16.69 6.78
CA GLU A 230 5.23 17.68 6.02
C GLU A 230 4.17 18.35 6.91
N VAL A 231 3.55 17.57 7.79
CA VAL A 231 2.56 18.06 8.76
C VAL A 231 3.19 19.06 9.73
N PHE A 232 4.35 18.73 10.30
CA PHE A 232 5.03 19.62 11.23
C PHE A 232 5.63 20.85 10.53
N GLN A 233 6.11 20.69 9.29
CA GLN A 233 6.53 21.81 8.46
C GLN A 233 5.38 22.77 8.15
N LYS A 234 4.17 22.25 7.93
CA LYS A 234 2.98 23.07 7.72
C LYS A 234 2.50 23.76 9.00
N TYR A 235 2.45 23.06 10.13
CA TYR A 235 1.76 23.55 11.34
C TYR A 235 2.64 24.29 12.35
N MET A 236 3.94 23.98 12.37
CA MET A 236 4.93 24.61 13.26
C MET A 236 6.29 24.79 12.58
N PRO A 237 6.37 25.43 11.40
CA PRO A 237 7.61 25.58 10.62
C PRO A 237 8.77 26.18 11.44
N GLU A 238 8.48 27.11 12.34
CA GLU A 238 9.46 27.78 13.21
C GLU A 238 10.12 26.86 14.23
N LYS A 239 9.54 25.66 14.45
CA LYS A 239 10.10 24.62 15.31
C LYS A 239 11.00 23.66 14.56
N SER A 240 11.21 23.82 13.25
CA SER A 240 12.19 23.00 12.53
C SER A 240 13.60 23.24 13.09
N PHE A 241 14.35 22.17 13.34
CA PHE A 241 15.74 22.28 13.78
C PHE A 241 16.60 23.07 12.80
N ASP A 242 16.36 22.92 11.49
CA ASP A 242 17.09 23.66 10.46
C ASP A 242 16.82 25.16 10.57
N TYR A 243 15.55 25.54 10.77
CA TYR A 243 15.14 26.92 10.96
C TYR A 243 15.81 27.55 12.20
N ILE A 244 15.81 26.82 13.32
CA ILE A 244 16.42 27.28 14.57
C ILE A 244 17.94 27.40 14.44
N SER A 245 18.59 26.45 13.76
CA SER A 245 20.06 26.41 13.59
C SER A 245 20.56 27.57 12.74
N ILE A 246 19.82 27.93 11.69
CA ILE A 246 20.13 29.09 10.85
C ILE A 246 19.98 30.38 11.67
N ASN A 247 18.87 30.55 12.39
CA ASN A 247 18.63 31.79 13.14
C ASN A 247 19.55 31.96 14.36
N LYS A 248 20.04 30.87 14.95
CA LYS A 248 21.07 30.94 16.00
C LYS A 248 22.45 31.31 15.48
N SER A 249 22.78 31.03 14.22
CA SER A 249 24.09 31.41 13.65
C SER A 249 24.13 32.85 13.13
N LEU A 250 22.99 33.53 13.10
CA LEU A 250 22.84 34.94 12.69
C LEU A 250 22.77 35.92 13.89
N CYS A 251 22.83 35.43 15.12
CA CYS A 251 22.89 36.22 16.36
C CYS A 251 24.26 36.03 17.02
#